data_AF-A0A1M3P0D3-F1
#
_entry.id   AF-A0A1M3P0D3-F1
#
_cell.length_a   1.000
_cell.length_b   1.000
_cell.length_c   1.000
_cell.angle_alpha   90.00
_cell.angle_beta   90.00
_cell.angle_gamma   90.00
#
_symmetry.space_group_name_H-M   'P 1'
#
loop_
_entity.id
_entity.type
_entity.pdbx_description
1 polymer ?
#
loop_
_entity_poly.entity_id
_entity_poly.type
_entity_poly.pdbx_seq_one_letter_code
_entity_poly.pdbx_strand_id
1 'polypeptide(L)'
;MKALWQLWRLPFRQMAVGAVLLQLAWLAGAVLLGCVPATDASLAGVAAMLFAFGAWFWFTLLGMCLRGLCRPESFLLPGFRQRLARMGALQVAQWVLLPTLAALVLGVPHALLGGAGLLLLAAIGLAASSARYISLAVWGVFMLAGWQPGLAGAAVKVLIASAWAVPLALLLAVLVASLGLRPLLRIEDRETDSSPLENAQLGRARARNLDGTPVRRGKLGQRIGAIFDGTSQRAMEQALARYRAKPGWHLRTVLVRRLLLPHDNPQAIALRLLMVAAIVTFYVVAVMHRQRFNAAVVGAYAILLGLARFPQLGRGMRQMRPNLADLYLTLAPPTRTDYQQTLLDALVVLVPITVLSTVAYTGLGIVLTHAAEPARMLLAGAIVSVGASLTALAVHLVGPESGFGRGVVDVVVTVGAMAVYWGGYWLLGTLGLTIGGGLLLLVTLGFGLGVWSSARREYLRRPPCFDAPLAG
;
A
#
# COMPACT_ATOMS: atom_id res chain seq x y z
N MET A 1 -1.40 17.28 -30.34
CA MET A 1 -1.93 15.90 -30.22
C MET A 1 -1.01 14.94 -29.44
N LYS A 2 0.32 14.97 -29.63
CA LYS A 2 1.28 14.09 -28.92
C LYS A 2 1.16 14.11 -27.38
N ALA A 3 0.98 15.29 -26.76
CA ALA A 3 0.89 15.43 -25.30
C ALA A 3 -0.39 14.81 -24.70
N LEU A 4 -1.55 14.97 -25.34
CA LEU A 4 -2.81 14.36 -24.88
C LEU A 4 -2.74 12.83 -24.95
N TRP A 5 -2.12 12.30 -26.00
CA TRP A 5 -1.90 10.87 -26.15
C TRP A 5 -0.94 10.30 -25.10
N GLN A 6 0.11 11.05 -24.75
CA GLN A 6 1.01 10.68 -23.66
C GLN A 6 0.32 10.69 -22.29
N LEU A 7 -0.56 11.66 -22.03
CA LEU A 7 -1.37 11.71 -20.81
C LEU A 7 -2.40 10.57 -20.75
N TRP A 8 -3.00 10.19 -21.89
CA TRP A 8 -3.93 9.06 -21.95
C TRP A 8 -3.23 7.71 -21.75
N ARG A 9 -2.00 7.55 -22.28
CA ARG A 9 -1.17 6.35 -22.09
C ARG A 9 -0.54 6.23 -20.71
N LEU A 10 -0.66 7.25 -19.87
CA LEU A 10 0.04 7.31 -18.60
C LEU A 10 -0.33 6.14 -17.66
N PRO A 11 -1.61 5.76 -17.48
CA PRO A 11 -1.98 4.57 -16.70
C PRO A 11 -1.33 3.28 -17.22
N PHE A 12 -1.20 3.13 -18.54
CA PHE A 12 -0.55 1.96 -19.16
C PHE A 12 0.96 1.94 -18.97
N ARG A 13 1.63 3.09 -18.98
CA ARG A 13 3.07 3.19 -18.66
C ARG A 13 3.34 2.94 -17.19
N GLN A 14 2.42 3.37 -16.35
CA GLN A 14 2.58 3.38 -14.91
C GLN A 14 2.18 2.05 -14.25
N MET A 15 1.13 1.40 -14.74
CA MET A 15 0.61 0.12 -14.26
C MET A 15 -0.02 -0.66 -15.42
N ALA A 16 0.82 -1.16 -16.34
CA ALA A 16 0.40 -1.84 -17.56
C ALA A 16 -0.62 -2.96 -17.31
N VAL A 17 -0.34 -3.87 -16.37
CA VAL A 17 -1.22 -5.01 -16.06
C VAL A 17 -2.58 -4.55 -15.56
N GLY A 18 -2.61 -3.60 -14.61
CA GLY A 18 -3.86 -3.07 -14.07
C GLY A 18 -4.69 -2.33 -15.11
N ALA A 19 -4.04 -1.52 -15.95
CA ALA A 19 -4.70 -0.79 -17.02
C ALA A 19 -5.30 -1.75 -18.08
N VAL A 20 -4.57 -2.80 -18.46
CA VAL A 20 -5.05 -3.82 -19.41
C VAL A 20 -6.24 -4.58 -18.85
N LEU A 21 -6.16 -5.07 -17.60
CA LEU A 21 -7.25 -5.80 -16.97
C LEU A 21 -8.54 -4.96 -16.86
N LEU A 22 -8.43 -3.68 -16.53
CA LEU A 22 -9.59 -2.79 -16.44
C LEU A 22 -10.21 -2.49 -17.82
N GLN A 23 -9.39 -2.35 -18.86
CA GLN A 23 -9.89 -2.19 -20.22
C GLN A 23 -10.54 -3.47 -20.77
N LEU A 24 -10.00 -4.64 -20.42
CA LEU A 24 -10.64 -5.92 -20.71
C LEU A 24 -11.99 -6.05 -19.98
N ALA A 25 -12.08 -5.60 -18.73
CA ALA A 25 -13.34 -5.57 -17.99
C ALA A 25 -14.36 -4.62 -18.63
N TRP A 26 -13.93 -3.46 -19.14
CA TRP A 26 -14.78 -2.54 -19.90
C TRP A 26 -15.27 -3.15 -21.21
N LEU A 27 -14.38 -3.80 -21.97
CA LEU A 27 -14.73 -4.51 -23.21
C LEU A 27 -15.71 -5.65 -22.95
N ALA A 28 -15.47 -6.46 -21.92
CA ALA A 28 -16.38 -7.52 -21.51
C ALA A 28 -17.76 -6.94 -21.12
N GLY A 29 -17.79 -5.85 -20.35
CA GLY A 29 -19.05 -5.14 -20.03
C GLY A 29 -19.78 -4.64 -21.27
N ALA A 30 -19.06 -4.11 -22.26
CA ALA A 30 -19.63 -3.62 -23.53
C ALA A 30 -20.20 -4.75 -24.39
N VAL A 31 -19.50 -5.89 -24.47
CA VAL A 31 -20.00 -7.09 -25.17
C VAL A 31 -21.26 -7.62 -24.48
N LEU A 32 -21.25 -7.75 -23.15
CA LEU A 32 -22.42 -8.21 -22.40
C LEU A 32 -23.62 -7.26 -22.57
N LEU A 33 -23.38 -5.95 -22.56
CA LEU A 33 -24.41 -4.95 -22.81
C LEU A 33 -24.98 -5.08 -24.24
N GLY A 34 -24.13 -5.29 -25.25
CA GLY A 34 -24.56 -5.50 -26.64
C GLY A 34 -25.34 -6.80 -26.87
N CYS A 35 -25.17 -7.80 -25.99
CA CYS A 35 -25.93 -9.06 -26.02
C CYS A 35 -27.30 -8.98 -25.32
N VAL A 36 -27.58 -7.91 -24.56
CA VAL A 36 -28.87 -7.70 -23.87
C VAL A 36 -30.09 -7.84 -24.79
N PRO A 37 -30.14 -7.31 -26.02
CA PRO A 37 -31.31 -7.50 -26.89
C PRO A 37 -31.55 -8.97 -27.30
N ALA A 38 -30.53 -9.83 -27.21
CA ALA A 38 -30.62 -11.26 -27.55
C ALA A 38 -30.84 -12.16 -26.33
N THR A 39 -30.84 -11.61 -25.11
CA THR A 39 -30.82 -12.37 -23.85
C THR A 39 -31.63 -11.66 -22.75
N ASP A 40 -31.74 -12.25 -21.55
CA ASP A 40 -32.49 -11.64 -20.44
C ASP A 40 -31.78 -10.45 -19.79
N ALA A 41 -32.57 -9.61 -19.12
CA ALA A 41 -32.14 -8.41 -18.38
C ALA A 41 -31.11 -8.66 -17.25
N SER A 42 -30.86 -9.91 -16.88
CA SER A 42 -29.83 -10.31 -15.91
C SER A 42 -28.41 -9.94 -16.37
N LEU A 43 -28.14 -9.96 -17.68
CA LEU A 43 -26.84 -9.61 -18.26
C LEU A 43 -26.56 -8.11 -18.20
N ALA A 44 -27.59 -7.27 -18.24
CA ALA A 44 -27.45 -5.82 -18.04
C ALA A 44 -26.94 -5.51 -16.61
N GLY A 45 -27.36 -6.29 -15.61
CA GLY A 45 -26.88 -6.17 -14.24
C GLY A 45 -25.39 -6.53 -14.10
N VAL A 46 -24.95 -7.61 -14.75
CA VAL A 46 -23.54 -8.03 -14.77
C VAL A 46 -22.67 -7.00 -15.50
N ALA A 47 -23.14 -6.50 -16.66
CA ALA A 47 -22.47 -5.43 -17.39
C ALA A 47 -22.33 -4.16 -16.55
N ALA A 48 -23.39 -3.76 -15.83
CA ALA A 48 -23.37 -2.61 -14.93
C ALA A 48 -22.34 -2.79 -13.79
N MET A 49 -22.21 -3.99 -13.21
CA MET A 49 -21.17 -4.28 -12.20
C MET A 49 -19.76 -4.17 -12.78
N LEU A 50 -19.52 -4.68 -13.99
CA LEU A 50 -18.22 -4.58 -14.65
C LEU A 50 -17.85 -3.13 -14.97
N PHE A 51 -18.79 -2.33 -15.47
CA PHE A 51 -18.57 -0.90 -15.69
C PHE A 51 -18.35 -0.14 -14.37
N ALA A 52 -19.12 -0.45 -13.33
CA ALA A 52 -18.97 0.16 -12.00
C ALA A 52 -17.60 -0.14 -11.38
N PHE A 53 -17.20 -1.41 -11.40
CA PHE A 53 -15.88 -1.85 -10.95
C PHE A 53 -14.77 -1.21 -11.79
N GLY A 54 -14.87 -1.30 -13.11
CA GLY A 54 -13.90 -0.74 -14.03
C GLY A 54 -13.73 0.77 -13.85
N ALA A 55 -14.83 1.53 -13.79
CA ALA A 55 -14.81 2.97 -13.61
C ALA A 55 -14.20 3.36 -12.25
N TRP A 56 -14.60 2.72 -11.15
CA TRP A 56 -14.01 3.02 -9.85
C TRP A 56 -12.49 2.79 -9.85
N PHE A 57 -12.03 1.61 -10.26
CA PHE A 57 -10.61 1.29 -10.24
C PHE A 57 -9.80 2.10 -11.28
N TRP A 58 -10.35 2.38 -12.46
CA TRP A 58 -9.70 3.19 -13.47
C TRP A 58 -9.48 4.63 -13.01
N PHE A 59 -10.50 5.27 -12.43
CA PHE A 59 -10.37 6.63 -11.91
C PHE A 59 -9.51 6.70 -10.64
N THR A 60 -9.44 5.62 -9.86
CA THR A 60 -8.45 5.46 -8.77
C THR A 60 -7.03 5.44 -9.33
N LEU A 61 -6.79 4.68 -10.41
CA LEU A 61 -5.48 4.63 -11.08
C LEU A 61 -5.11 5.98 -11.69
N LEU A 62 -6.09 6.65 -12.30
CA LEU A 62 -5.93 7.96 -12.91
C LEU A 62 -5.58 9.02 -11.87
N GLY A 63 -6.26 9.07 -10.73
CA GLY A 63 -5.92 10.06 -9.70
C GLY A 63 -4.56 9.79 -9.02
N MET A 64 -4.11 8.53 -8.92
CA MET A 64 -2.71 8.23 -8.53
C MET A 64 -1.71 8.77 -9.55
N CYS A 65 -1.98 8.60 -10.84
CA CYS A 65 -1.15 9.13 -11.92
C CYS A 65 -1.13 10.67 -11.93
N LEU A 66 -2.27 11.31 -11.67
CA LEU A 66 -2.40 12.77 -11.63
C LEU A 66 -1.61 13.42 -10.51
N ARG A 67 -1.46 12.76 -9.35
CA ARG A 67 -0.64 13.29 -8.25
C ARG A 67 0.82 13.53 -8.66
N GLY A 68 1.43 12.63 -9.44
CA GLY A 68 2.80 12.82 -9.93
C GLY A 68 2.93 13.92 -10.98
N LEU A 69 1.85 14.17 -11.74
CA LEU A 69 1.80 15.16 -12.81
C LEU A 69 1.51 16.58 -12.32
N CYS A 70 0.60 16.75 -11.36
CA CYS A 70 0.15 18.05 -10.86
C CYS A 70 1.14 18.63 -9.84
N ARG A 71 2.38 18.89 -10.29
CA ARG A 71 3.40 19.57 -9.49
C ARG A 71 3.37 21.09 -9.72
N PRO A 72 3.88 21.88 -8.77
CA PRO A 72 4.08 23.32 -8.97
C PRO A 72 4.82 23.61 -10.28
N GLU A 73 5.87 22.84 -10.59
CA GLU A 73 6.67 23.05 -11.81
C GLU A 73 5.86 22.72 -13.09
N SER A 74 5.00 21.70 -13.05
CA SER A 74 4.16 21.32 -14.19
C SER A 74 3.11 22.39 -14.52
N PHE A 75 2.67 23.18 -13.55
CA PHE A 75 1.72 24.28 -13.78
C PHE A 75 2.36 25.46 -14.53
N LEU A 76 3.69 25.53 -14.58
CA LEU A 76 4.42 26.51 -15.38
C LEU A 76 4.41 26.16 -16.88
N LEU A 77 4.05 24.92 -17.25
CA LEU A 77 4.03 24.49 -18.64
C LEU A 77 2.84 25.11 -19.41
N PRO A 78 3.05 25.57 -20.65
CA PRO A 78 2.03 26.27 -21.43
C PRO A 78 0.83 25.37 -21.71
N GLY A 79 -0.36 25.84 -21.30
CA GLY A 79 -1.64 25.17 -21.54
C GLY A 79 -1.85 23.86 -20.77
N PHE A 80 -1.07 23.58 -19.73
CA PHE A 80 -1.17 22.34 -18.94
C PHE A 80 -2.60 22.09 -18.42
N ARG A 81 -3.24 23.11 -17.83
CA ARG A 81 -4.61 23.02 -17.29
C ARG A 81 -5.65 22.68 -18.36
N GLN A 82 -5.56 23.30 -19.54
CA GLN A 82 -6.49 23.04 -20.65
C GLN A 82 -6.32 21.61 -21.18
N ARG A 83 -5.08 21.12 -21.29
CA ARG A 83 -4.78 19.75 -21.73
C ARG A 83 -5.26 18.73 -20.70
N LEU A 84 -5.14 19.03 -19.41
CA LEU A 84 -5.65 18.20 -18.32
C LEU A 84 -7.18 18.10 -18.37
N ALA A 85 -7.88 19.22 -18.57
CA ALA A 85 -9.34 19.25 -18.70
C ALA A 85 -9.83 18.43 -19.91
N ARG A 86 -9.16 18.57 -21.07
CA ARG A 86 -9.46 17.78 -22.28
C ARG A 86 -9.25 16.28 -22.05
N MET A 87 -8.19 15.89 -21.33
CA MET A 87 -7.96 14.48 -20.97
C MET A 87 -9.07 13.96 -20.04
N GLY A 88 -9.47 14.74 -19.03
CA GLY A 88 -10.59 14.39 -18.16
C GLY A 88 -11.90 14.20 -18.93
N ALA A 89 -12.21 15.09 -19.86
CA ALA A 89 -13.40 14.98 -20.71
C ALA A 89 -13.40 13.69 -21.55
N LEU A 90 -12.27 13.31 -22.15
CA LEU A 90 -12.14 12.06 -22.90
C LEU A 90 -12.36 10.82 -22.02
N GLN A 91 -11.89 10.84 -20.78
CA GLN A 91 -12.04 9.71 -19.85
C GLN A 91 -13.48 9.56 -19.37
N VAL A 92 -14.15 10.68 -19.05
CA VAL A 92 -15.59 10.67 -18.73
C VAL A 92 -16.40 10.23 -19.94
N ALA A 93 -16.00 10.64 -21.16
CA ALA A 93 -16.66 10.18 -22.37
C ALA A 93 -16.57 8.66 -22.55
N GLN A 94 -15.38 8.07 -22.40
CA GLN A 94 -15.15 6.64 -22.54
C GLN A 94 -15.86 5.80 -21.47
N TRP A 95 -15.74 6.19 -20.20
CA TRP A 95 -16.17 5.34 -19.07
C TRP A 95 -17.59 5.60 -18.59
N VAL A 96 -18.15 6.77 -18.88
CA VAL A 96 -19.49 7.16 -18.41
C VAL A 96 -20.42 7.40 -19.59
N LEU A 97 -20.11 8.33 -20.50
CA LEU A 97 -21.05 8.68 -21.57
C LEU A 97 -21.30 7.52 -22.53
N LEU A 98 -20.27 6.82 -23.00
CA LEU A 98 -20.40 5.73 -23.98
C LEU A 98 -21.27 4.57 -23.46
N PRO A 99 -21.03 4.01 -22.25
CA PRO A 99 -21.90 2.97 -21.71
C PRO A 99 -23.33 3.44 -21.43
N THR A 100 -23.50 4.70 -21.00
CA THR A 100 -24.83 5.25 -20.72
C THR A 100 -25.64 5.44 -22.00
N LEU A 101 -25.03 5.96 -23.06
CA LEU A 101 -25.67 6.12 -24.37
C LEU A 101 -25.99 4.76 -24.99
N ALA A 102 -25.09 3.79 -24.90
CA ALA A 102 -25.36 2.43 -25.38
C ALA A 102 -26.54 1.79 -24.63
N ALA A 103 -26.61 1.92 -23.31
CA ALA A 103 -27.71 1.40 -22.51
C ALA A 103 -29.05 2.10 -22.83
N LEU A 104 -29.03 3.40 -23.13
CA LEU A 104 -30.22 4.14 -23.58
C LEU A 104 -30.73 3.66 -24.94
N VAL A 105 -29.82 3.49 -25.91
CA VAL A 105 -30.17 3.00 -27.26
C VAL A 105 -30.74 1.58 -27.20
N LEU A 106 -30.24 0.75 -26.28
CA LEU A 106 -30.68 -0.62 -26.07
C LEU A 106 -31.94 -0.74 -25.17
N GLY A 107 -32.53 0.37 -24.74
CA GLY A 107 -33.77 0.37 -23.97
C GLY A 107 -33.64 -0.18 -22.54
N VAL A 108 -32.45 -0.18 -21.95
CA VAL A 108 -32.21 -0.73 -20.60
C VAL A 108 -32.94 0.14 -19.55
N PRO A 109 -33.73 -0.45 -18.64
CA PRO A 109 -34.42 0.32 -17.61
C PRO A 109 -33.43 1.02 -16.68
N HIS A 110 -33.76 2.26 -16.29
CA HIS A 110 -32.93 3.11 -15.42
C HIS A 110 -31.52 3.42 -15.95
N ALA A 111 -31.28 3.38 -17.27
CA ALA A 111 -29.97 3.68 -17.87
C ALA A 111 -29.36 5.02 -17.42
N LEU A 112 -30.17 6.08 -17.28
CA LEU A 112 -29.71 7.39 -16.78
C LEU A 112 -29.23 7.35 -15.33
N LEU A 113 -29.92 6.58 -14.47
CA LEU A 113 -29.51 6.37 -13.09
C LEU A 113 -28.19 5.59 -13.04
N GLY A 114 -28.05 4.56 -13.89
CA GLY A 114 -26.81 3.81 -14.06
C GLY A 114 -25.64 4.71 -14.47
N GLY A 115 -25.85 5.58 -15.46
CA GLY A 115 -24.83 6.55 -15.89
C GLY A 115 -24.44 7.56 -14.82
N ALA A 116 -25.42 8.11 -14.09
CA ALA A 116 -25.15 9.00 -12.94
C ALA A 116 -24.39 8.27 -11.82
N GLY A 117 -24.73 7.00 -11.57
CA GLY A 117 -24.01 6.14 -10.63
C GLY A 117 -22.57 5.85 -11.06
N LEU A 118 -22.32 5.59 -12.36
CA LEU A 118 -20.97 5.44 -12.91
C LEU A 118 -20.14 6.71 -12.75
N LEU A 119 -20.75 7.88 -13.00
CA LEU A 119 -20.08 9.17 -12.78
C LEU A 119 -19.72 9.38 -11.30
N LEU A 120 -20.64 9.05 -10.40
CA LEU A 120 -20.41 9.13 -8.95
C LEU A 120 -19.29 8.19 -8.51
N LEU A 121 -19.27 6.95 -9.01
CA LEU A 121 -18.19 5.99 -8.73
C LEU A 121 -16.84 6.42 -9.32
N ALA A 122 -16.83 7.00 -10.51
CA ALA A 122 -15.64 7.59 -11.11
C ALA A 122 -15.11 8.76 -10.25
N ALA A 123 -15.99 9.64 -9.80
CA ALA A 123 -15.64 10.74 -8.91
C ALA A 123 -15.10 10.23 -7.56
N ILE A 124 -15.74 9.21 -6.99
CA ILE A 124 -15.29 8.52 -5.77
C ILE A 124 -13.91 7.89 -5.96
N GLY A 125 -13.67 7.19 -7.08
CA GLY A 125 -12.37 6.58 -7.37
C GLY A 125 -11.26 7.62 -7.49
N LEU A 126 -11.52 8.70 -8.23
CA LEU A 126 -10.58 9.82 -8.36
C LEU A 126 -10.31 10.45 -7.00
N ALA A 127 -11.35 10.72 -6.22
CA ALA A 127 -11.23 11.30 -4.88
C ALA A 127 -10.57 10.36 -3.87
N ALA A 128 -10.79 9.05 -3.95
CA ALA A 128 -10.17 8.07 -3.05
C ALA A 128 -8.65 8.05 -3.22
N SER A 129 -8.18 8.27 -4.44
CA SER A 129 -6.76 8.38 -4.74
C SER A 129 -6.18 9.77 -4.53
N SER A 130 -6.98 10.85 -4.44
CA SER A 130 -6.49 12.23 -4.27
C SER A 130 -6.68 12.79 -2.85
N ALA A 131 -7.73 12.40 -2.14
CA ALA A 131 -8.10 12.89 -0.80
C ALA A 131 -8.38 11.73 0.17
N ARG A 132 -7.53 11.58 1.20
CA ARG A 132 -7.62 10.49 2.19
C ARG A 132 -8.96 10.46 2.94
N TYR A 133 -9.54 11.62 3.22
CA TYR A 133 -10.81 11.74 3.95
C TYR A 133 -12.01 11.18 3.18
N ILE A 134 -12.04 11.36 1.85
CA ILE A 134 -13.13 10.86 1.02
C ILE A 134 -13.06 9.34 0.94
N SER A 135 -11.86 8.77 0.83
CA SER A 135 -11.69 7.31 0.92
C SER A 135 -12.21 6.76 2.26
N LEU A 136 -11.90 7.41 3.38
CA LEU A 136 -12.41 7.00 4.70
C LEU A 136 -13.93 7.11 4.80
N ALA A 137 -14.53 8.18 4.28
CA ALA A 137 -15.98 8.35 4.26
C ALA A 137 -16.67 7.27 3.41
N VAL A 138 -16.14 6.98 2.22
CA VAL A 138 -16.64 5.90 1.34
C VAL A 138 -16.56 4.54 2.04
N TRP A 139 -15.43 4.25 2.69
CA TRP A 139 -15.30 3.05 3.53
C TRP A 139 -16.32 3.04 4.67
N GLY A 140 -16.55 4.17 5.33
CA GLY A 140 -17.58 4.32 6.36
C GLY A 140 -18.99 3.99 5.84
N VAL A 141 -19.34 4.46 4.63
CA VAL A 141 -20.63 4.13 3.99
C VAL A 141 -20.75 2.63 3.71
N PHE A 142 -19.71 2.00 3.17
CA PHE A 142 -19.70 0.54 2.96
C PHE A 142 -19.81 -0.23 4.28
N MET A 143 -19.14 0.24 5.34
CA MET A 143 -19.22 -0.37 6.67
C MET A 143 -20.63 -0.24 7.27
N LEU A 144 -21.26 0.93 7.18
CA LEU A 144 -22.64 1.14 7.62
C LEU A 144 -23.63 0.29 6.81
N ALA A 145 -23.45 0.19 5.49
CA ALA A 145 -24.26 -0.66 4.63
C ALA A 145 -24.12 -2.14 4.98
N GLY A 146 -22.90 -2.59 5.34
CA GLY A 146 -22.65 -3.94 5.83
C GLY A 146 -23.23 -4.21 7.22
N TRP A 147 -23.30 -3.19 8.09
CA TRP A 147 -23.86 -3.30 9.43
C TRP A 147 -25.39 -3.48 9.42
N GLN A 148 -26.08 -2.77 8.52
CA GLN A 148 -27.53 -2.82 8.37
C GLN A 148 -27.94 -3.08 6.90
N PRO A 149 -27.81 -4.32 6.41
CA PRO A 149 -28.08 -4.65 5.01
C PRO A 149 -29.55 -4.43 4.62
N GLY A 150 -30.49 -4.63 5.56
CA GLY A 150 -31.91 -4.37 5.34
C GLY A 150 -32.22 -2.89 5.07
N LEU A 151 -31.58 -1.98 5.82
CA LEU A 151 -31.74 -0.54 5.62
C LEU A 151 -31.04 -0.06 4.35
N ALA A 152 -29.87 -0.62 4.02
CA ALA A 152 -29.21 -0.35 2.75
C ALA A 152 -30.08 -0.78 1.55
N GLY A 153 -30.67 -1.98 1.61
CA GLY A 153 -31.59 -2.46 0.58
C GLY A 153 -32.87 -1.62 0.46
N ALA A 154 -33.44 -1.19 1.59
CA ALA A 154 -34.60 -0.30 1.60
C ALA A 154 -34.26 1.08 1.01
N ALA A 155 -33.12 1.66 1.39
CA ALA A 155 -32.66 2.93 0.85
C ALA A 155 -32.43 2.87 -0.67
N VAL A 156 -31.83 1.79 -1.19
CA VAL A 156 -31.65 1.59 -2.64
C VAL A 156 -32.99 1.48 -3.36
N LYS A 157 -33.97 0.75 -2.81
CA LYS A 157 -35.31 0.65 -3.41
C LYS A 157 -36.00 2.03 -3.48
N VAL A 158 -35.90 2.82 -2.41
CA VAL A 158 -36.44 4.19 -2.37
C VAL A 158 -35.72 5.12 -3.36
N LEU A 159 -34.39 4.96 -3.50
CA LEU A 159 -33.60 5.70 -4.48
C LEU A 159 -34.00 5.36 -5.92
N ILE A 160 -34.19 4.09 -6.26
CA ILE A 160 -34.58 3.67 -7.62
C ILE A 160 -35.98 4.21 -7.98
N ALA A 161 -36.89 4.29 -7.00
CA ALA A 161 -38.23 4.82 -7.19
C ALA A 161 -38.31 6.36 -7.22
N SER A 162 -37.25 7.07 -6.81
CA SER A 162 -37.27 8.52 -6.66
C SER A 162 -36.83 9.25 -7.93
N ALA A 163 -37.64 10.20 -8.40
CA ALA A 163 -37.30 11.09 -9.50
C ALA A 163 -36.06 11.96 -9.22
N TRP A 164 -35.73 12.20 -7.93
CA TRP A 164 -34.58 12.99 -7.51
C TRP A 164 -33.25 12.23 -7.48
N ALA A 165 -33.27 10.91 -7.71
CA ALA A 165 -32.07 10.09 -7.57
C ALA A 165 -30.98 10.45 -8.59
N VAL A 166 -31.36 10.71 -9.85
CA VAL A 166 -30.43 11.13 -10.91
C VAL A 166 -29.79 12.50 -10.61
N PRO A 167 -30.55 13.59 -10.36
CA PRO A 167 -29.95 14.89 -10.07
C PRO A 167 -29.11 14.88 -8.78
N LEU A 168 -29.52 14.14 -7.75
CA LEU A 168 -28.77 14.03 -6.50
C LEU A 168 -27.44 13.28 -6.71
N ALA A 169 -27.43 12.19 -7.48
CA ALA A 169 -26.22 11.46 -7.82
C ALA A 169 -25.24 12.32 -8.64
N LEU A 170 -25.73 13.13 -9.59
CA LEU A 170 -24.91 14.07 -10.35
C LEU A 170 -24.33 15.17 -9.45
N LEU A 171 -25.13 15.75 -8.56
CA LEU A 171 -24.67 16.78 -7.62
C LEU A 171 -23.59 16.23 -6.68
N LEU A 172 -23.80 15.03 -6.13
CA LEU A 172 -22.79 14.33 -5.33
C LEU A 172 -21.52 14.05 -6.13
N ALA A 173 -21.64 13.62 -7.39
CA ALA A 173 -20.48 13.34 -8.24
C ALA A 173 -19.65 14.62 -8.46
N VAL A 174 -20.30 15.74 -8.78
CA VAL A 174 -19.64 17.04 -8.94
C VAL A 174 -18.99 17.50 -7.64
N LEU A 175 -19.70 17.39 -6.51
CA LEU A 175 -19.18 17.77 -5.20
C LEU A 175 -17.95 16.94 -4.83
N VAL A 176 -18.01 15.61 -4.97
CA VAL A 176 -16.89 14.70 -4.70
C VAL A 176 -15.72 14.97 -5.64
N ALA A 177 -15.96 15.15 -6.94
CA ALA A 177 -14.93 15.49 -7.91
C ALA A 177 -14.26 16.83 -7.58
N SER A 178 -15.04 17.85 -7.20
CA SER A 178 -14.52 19.16 -6.81
C SER A 178 -13.62 19.08 -5.58
N LEU A 179 -14.04 18.33 -4.55
CA LEU A 179 -13.25 18.11 -3.34
C LEU A 179 -11.99 17.29 -3.61
N GLY A 180 -12.06 16.33 -4.55
CA GLY A 180 -10.93 15.51 -4.98
C GLY A 180 -9.91 16.27 -5.84
N LEU A 181 -10.35 17.19 -6.70
CA LEU A 181 -9.48 17.96 -7.61
C LEU A 181 -8.90 19.21 -6.99
N ARG A 182 -9.63 19.88 -6.08
CA ARG A 182 -9.17 21.11 -5.40
C ARG A 182 -7.77 21.00 -4.77
N PRO A 183 -7.40 19.92 -4.04
CA PRO A 183 -6.04 19.81 -3.50
C PRO A 183 -4.97 19.55 -4.57
N LEU A 184 -5.33 18.97 -5.71
CA LEU A 184 -4.38 18.71 -6.82
C LEU A 184 -4.08 19.97 -7.64
N LEU A 185 -4.97 20.95 -7.62
CA LEU A 185 -4.86 22.18 -8.42
C LEU A 185 -4.33 23.37 -7.61
N ARG A 186 -4.11 23.21 -6.30
CA ARG A 186 -3.49 24.22 -5.43
C ARG A 186 -1.98 24.10 -5.47
N ILE A 187 -1.33 25.25 -5.66
CA ILE A 187 0.12 25.39 -5.54
C ILE A 187 0.38 25.75 -4.08
N GLU A 188 1.01 24.84 -3.33
CA GLU A 188 1.42 25.05 -1.95
C GLU A 188 2.88 24.62 -1.81
N ASP A 189 3.60 25.29 -0.90
CA ASP A 189 4.99 24.98 -0.61
C ASP A 189 5.13 23.57 -0.04
N ARG A 190 6.20 22.91 -0.48
CA ARG A 190 6.48 21.51 -0.21
C ARG A 190 6.92 21.34 1.24
N GLU A 191 6.20 20.56 2.04
CA GLU A 191 6.74 20.05 3.32
C GLU A 191 8.02 19.24 3.03
N THR A 192 9.04 19.38 3.89
CA THR A 192 10.31 18.67 3.77
C THR A 192 10.10 17.16 3.75
N ASP A 193 10.66 16.49 2.74
CA ASP A 193 10.59 15.05 2.60
C ASP A 193 11.28 14.36 3.78
N SER A 194 10.61 13.37 4.37
CA SER A 194 11.16 12.57 5.45
C SER A 194 12.09 11.48 4.89
N SER A 195 12.89 10.84 5.76
CA SER A 195 13.89 9.85 5.35
C SER A 195 13.26 8.76 4.46
N PRO A 196 13.80 8.46 3.26
CA PRO A 196 13.18 7.49 2.35
C PRO A 196 13.20 6.04 2.87
N LEU A 197 13.94 5.74 3.94
CA LEU A 197 13.93 4.47 4.67
C LEU A 197 12.90 4.43 5.81
N GLU A 198 12.10 5.49 5.98
CA GLU A 198 11.11 5.60 7.04
C GLU A 198 9.89 4.70 6.81
N ASN A 199 9.60 3.86 7.81
CA ASN A 199 8.44 2.97 7.81
C ASN A 199 7.24 3.52 8.58
N ALA A 200 7.24 4.81 8.97
CA ALA A 200 6.14 5.43 9.69
C ALA A 200 4.92 5.77 8.81
N GLN A 201 4.94 5.40 7.53
CA GLN A 201 3.77 5.51 6.65
C GLN A 201 2.71 4.48 7.06
N LEU A 202 1.94 4.81 8.08
CA LEU A 202 0.68 4.16 8.46
C LEU A 202 -0.47 4.51 7.48
N GLY A 203 -0.10 4.85 6.24
CA GLY A 203 -0.98 4.94 5.09
C GLY A 203 -0.57 3.81 4.15
N ARG A 204 -1.55 2.98 3.78
CA ARG A 204 -1.41 1.84 2.87
C ARG A 204 -0.30 2.03 1.83
N ALA A 205 0.63 1.08 1.81
CA ALA A 205 1.50 0.82 0.69
C ALA A 205 0.68 0.76 -0.61
N ARG A 206 0.90 1.71 -1.53
CA ARG A 206 0.81 1.55 -3.00
C ARG A 206 0.66 2.86 -3.78
N ALA A 207 0.44 4.00 -3.15
CA ALA A 207 0.57 5.25 -3.90
C ALA A 207 2.07 5.51 -4.11
N ARG A 208 2.53 5.31 -5.34
CA ARG A 208 3.75 5.92 -5.85
C ARG A 208 3.85 7.36 -5.32
N ASN A 209 4.74 7.60 -4.37
CA ASN A 209 5.49 8.85 -4.39
C ASN A 209 6.64 8.60 -5.37
N LEU A 210 6.31 8.51 -6.65
CA LEU A 210 7.32 8.52 -7.71
C LEU A 210 8.17 9.79 -7.65
N ASP A 211 7.63 10.84 -7.03
CA ASP A 211 7.91 12.21 -7.44
C ASP A 211 7.92 13.21 -6.27
N GLY A 212 8.05 12.72 -5.03
CA GLY A 212 8.36 13.54 -3.86
C GLY A 212 7.30 14.55 -3.42
N THR A 213 6.03 14.43 -3.85
CA THR A 213 4.96 15.23 -3.25
C THR A 213 4.66 14.73 -1.83
N PRO A 214 4.82 15.55 -0.78
CA PRO A 214 4.47 15.14 0.58
C PRO A 214 2.96 14.90 0.67
N VAL A 215 2.59 13.82 1.35
CA VAL A 215 1.18 13.52 1.61
C VAL A 215 0.67 14.57 2.59
N ARG A 216 -0.26 15.43 2.17
CA ARG A 216 -1.00 16.33 3.08
C ARG A 216 -1.55 15.54 4.27
N ARG A 217 -0.86 15.64 5.40
CA ARG A 217 -1.29 15.02 6.66
C ARG A 217 -2.37 15.93 7.26
N GLY A 218 -3.51 15.35 7.63
CA GLY A 218 -4.48 16.06 8.46
C GLY A 218 -3.85 16.55 9.76
N LYS A 219 -4.47 17.53 10.46
CA LYS A 219 -3.98 18.01 11.77
C LYS A 219 -3.65 16.87 12.75
N LEU A 220 -4.47 15.82 12.76
CA LEU A 220 -4.23 14.62 13.58
C LEU A 220 -3.03 13.80 13.09
N GLY A 221 -2.86 13.64 11.78
CA GLY A 221 -1.69 12.98 11.19
C GLY A 221 -0.39 13.78 11.38
N GLN A 222 -0.45 15.12 11.35
CA GLN A 222 0.68 15.99 11.68
C GLN A 222 1.05 15.86 13.16
N ARG A 223 0.07 15.82 14.06
CA ARG A 223 0.31 15.58 15.50
C ARG A 223 0.95 14.21 15.76
N ILE A 224 0.41 13.15 15.14
CA ILE A 224 1.00 11.82 15.26
C ILE A 224 2.43 11.82 14.69
N GLY A 225 2.63 12.41 13.51
CA GLY A 225 3.96 12.57 12.90
C GLY A 225 4.94 13.28 13.82
N ALA A 226 4.55 14.41 14.39
CA ALA A 226 5.39 15.17 15.33
C ALA A 226 5.76 14.39 16.59
N ILE A 227 4.88 13.51 17.09
CA ILE A 227 5.20 12.61 18.21
C ILE A 227 6.27 11.59 17.78
N PHE A 228 6.09 10.96 16.62
CA PHE A 228 7.07 10.04 16.04
C PHE A 228 8.43 10.72 15.83
N ASP A 229 8.43 11.91 15.23
CA ASP A 229 9.63 12.69 14.95
C ASP A 229 10.33 13.14 16.23
N GLY A 230 9.59 13.65 17.21
CA GLY A 230 10.13 14.03 18.52
C GLY A 230 10.77 12.85 19.27
N THR A 231 10.19 11.64 19.21
CA THR A 231 10.82 10.46 19.81
C THR A 231 12.10 10.04 19.07
N SER A 232 12.13 10.18 17.74
CA SER A 232 13.28 9.85 16.91
C SER A 232 14.45 10.82 17.15
N GLN A 233 14.16 12.12 17.26
CA GLN A 233 15.15 13.18 17.54
C GLN A 233 15.79 12.96 18.91
N ARG A 234 15.00 12.74 19.97
CA ARG A 234 15.54 12.43 21.31
C ARG A 234 16.42 11.19 21.30
N ALA A 235 16.03 10.15 20.56
CA ALA A 235 16.82 8.92 20.46
C ALA A 235 18.14 9.14 19.70
N MET A 236 18.16 10.04 18.70
CA MET A 236 19.36 10.45 17.99
C MET A 236 20.29 11.26 18.89
N GLU A 237 19.77 12.28 19.57
CA GLU A 237 20.54 13.11 20.51
C GLU A 237 21.20 12.28 21.60
N GLN A 238 20.46 11.33 22.18
CA GLN A 238 21.02 10.41 23.17
C GLN A 238 22.13 9.51 22.60
N ALA A 239 21.96 9.00 21.38
CA ALA A 239 22.99 8.18 20.72
C ALA A 239 24.25 9.00 20.42
N LEU A 240 24.07 10.24 19.96
CA LEU A 240 25.15 11.16 19.65
C LEU A 240 25.90 11.63 20.90
N ALA A 241 25.18 11.94 21.99
CA ALA A 241 25.79 12.26 23.28
C ALA A 241 26.63 11.10 23.84
N ARG A 242 26.11 9.86 23.76
CA ARG A 242 26.84 8.66 24.19
C ARG A 242 28.08 8.41 23.33
N TYR A 243 27.97 8.59 22.01
CA TYR A 243 29.09 8.44 21.11
C TYR A 243 30.18 9.49 21.35
N ARG A 244 29.80 10.75 21.60
CA ARG A 244 30.75 11.81 21.97
C ARG A 244 31.46 11.54 23.30
N ALA A 245 30.75 11.00 24.28
CA ALA A 245 31.33 10.69 25.59
C ALA A 245 32.32 9.51 25.53
N LYS A 246 31.98 8.46 24.78
CA LYS A 246 32.81 7.26 24.62
C LYS A 246 32.73 6.76 23.18
N PRO A 247 33.62 7.21 22.27
CA PRO A 247 33.59 6.75 20.89
C PRO A 247 33.94 5.26 20.85
N GLY A 248 33.04 4.46 20.29
CA GLY A 248 33.20 3.02 20.17
C GLY A 248 32.47 2.50 18.94
N TRP A 249 32.93 1.35 18.41
CA TRP A 249 32.38 0.78 17.19
C TRP A 249 30.88 0.46 17.33
N HIS A 250 30.44 -0.09 18.47
CA HIS A 250 29.03 -0.35 18.73
C HIS A 250 28.16 0.91 18.70
N LEU A 251 28.62 2.00 19.32
CA LEU A 251 27.90 3.26 19.38
C LEU A 251 27.86 3.96 18.02
N ARG A 252 28.92 3.79 17.22
CA ARG A 252 28.96 4.21 15.82
C ARG A 252 27.90 3.49 14.99
N THR A 253 27.80 2.16 15.11
CA THR A 253 26.75 1.37 14.41
C THR A 253 25.35 1.79 14.87
N VAL A 254 25.15 2.08 16.16
CA VAL A 254 23.89 2.61 16.69
C VAL A 254 23.56 3.98 16.08
N LEU A 255 24.54 4.87 15.92
CA LEU A 255 24.35 6.19 15.31
C LEU A 255 24.00 6.08 13.82
N VAL A 256 24.75 5.27 13.06
CA VAL A 256 24.44 4.97 11.65
C VAL A 256 23.04 4.38 11.52
N ARG A 257 22.67 3.44 12.40
CA ARG A 257 21.32 2.88 12.44
C ARG A 257 20.26 3.94 12.71
N ARG A 258 20.48 4.86 13.65
CA ARG A 258 19.52 5.95 13.94
C ARG A 258 19.38 6.91 12.78
N LEU A 259 20.44 7.12 11.98
CA LEU A 259 20.41 7.94 10.78
C LEU A 259 19.63 7.26 9.65
N LEU A 260 19.88 5.97 9.43
CA LEU A 260 19.20 5.19 8.39
C LEU A 260 17.75 4.87 8.75
N LEU A 261 17.47 4.57 10.02
CA LEU A 261 16.19 4.07 10.53
C LEU A 261 15.74 4.90 11.76
N PRO A 262 15.37 6.18 11.57
CA PRO A 262 15.05 7.09 12.67
C PRO A 262 13.90 6.60 13.56
N HIS A 263 12.86 6.02 12.97
CA HIS A 263 11.67 5.52 13.69
C HIS A 263 11.74 4.05 14.11
N ASP A 264 12.94 3.46 14.17
CA ASP A 264 13.20 2.13 14.76
C ASP A 264 13.88 2.23 16.13
N ASN A 265 13.46 3.20 16.92
CA ASN A 265 13.68 3.25 18.36
C ASN A 265 12.58 2.43 19.08
N PRO A 266 12.88 1.88 20.26
CA PRO A 266 11.89 1.10 21.01
C PRO A 266 10.61 1.90 21.28
N GLN A 267 10.73 3.21 21.48
CA GLN A 267 9.60 4.12 21.69
C GLN A 267 8.70 4.22 20.44
N ALA A 268 9.24 4.44 19.23
CA ALA A 268 8.40 4.49 18.04
C ALA A 268 7.87 3.11 17.65
N ILE A 269 8.59 2.02 17.95
CA ILE A 269 8.08 0.66 17.75
C ILE A 269 6.84 0.45 18.64
N ALA A 270 6.92 0.81 19.93
CA ALA A 270 5.79 0.73 20.85
C ALA A 270 4.61 1.60 20.39
N LEU A 271 4.88 2.85 19.98
CA LEU A 271 3.85 3.75 19.45
C LEU A 271 3.18 3.19 18.20
N ARG A 272 3.95 2.59 17.29
CA ARG A 272 3.45 1.93 16.08
C ARG A 272 2.58 0.72 16.43
N LEU A 273 3.03 -0.13 17.36
CA LEU A 273 2.27 -1.28 17.82
C LEU A 273 0.94 -0.85 18.45
N LEU A 274 0.96 0.17 19.33
CA LEU A 274 -0.23 0.72 19.96
C LEU A 274 -1.21 1.29 18.93
N MET A 275 -0.71 2.03 17.96
CA MET A 275 -1.56 2.63 16.95
C MET A 275 -2.16 1.59 15.99
N VAL A 276 -1.39 0.57 15.60
CA VAL A 276 -1.91 -0.57 14.83
C VAL A 276 -2.93 -1.34 15.67
N ALA A 277 -2.66 -1.57 16.95
CA ALA A 277 -3.61 -2.22 17.84
C ALA A 277 -4.93 -1.45 17.92
N ALA A 278 -4.89 -0.13 18.12
CA ALA A 278 -6.09 0.70 18.14
C ALA A 278 -6.88 0.61 16.83
N ILE A 279 -6.22 0.66 15.67
CA ILE A 279 -6.87 0.57 14.35
C ILE A 279 -7.47 -0.81 14.12
N VAL A 280 -6.73 -1.87 14.42
CA VAL A 280 -7.19 -3.26 14.22
C VAL A 280 -8.33 -3.59 15.16
N THR A 281 -8.24 -3.23 16.44
CA THR A 281 -9.32 -3.41 17.41
C THR A 281 -10.57 -2.65 16.98
N PHE A 282 -10.43 -1.39 16.56
CA PHE A 282 -11.56 -0.62 16.02
C PHE A 282 -12.18 -1.31 14.79
N TYR A 283 -11.36 -1.80 13.85
CA TYR A 283 -11.85 -2.49 12.67
C TYR A 283 -12.60 -3.78 13.02
N VAL A 284 -12.05 -4.63 13.91
CA VAL A 284 -12.70 -5.88 14.30
C VAL A 284 -14.01 -5.62 15.04
N VAL A 285 -14.03 -4.68 15.99
CA VAL A 285 -15.20 -4.36 16.81
C VAL A 285 -16.28 -3.63 16.00
N ALA A 286 -15.92 -2.62 15.22
CA ALA A 286 -16.90 -1.78 14.52
C ALA A 286 -17.40 -2.43 13.22
N VAL A 287 -16.56 -3.19 12.52
CA VAL A 287 -16.86 -3.65 11.14
C VAL A 287 -17.17 -5.12 11.09
N MET A 288 -16.45 -5.93 11.86
CA MET A 288 -16.43 -7.37 11.66
C MET A 288 -17.03 -8.16 12.84
N HIS A 289 -17.79 -7.50 13.74
CA HIS A 289 -18.37 -8.12 14.94
C HIS A 289 -19.24 -9.37 14.68
N ARG A 290 -19.72 -9.57 13.44
CA ARG A 290 -20.55 -10.72 13.03
C ARG A 290 -19.81 -11.79 12.23
N GLN A 291 -18.57 -11.55 11.82
CA GLN A 291 -17.83 -12.51 11.01
C GLN A 291 -17.03 -13.47 11.89
N ARG A 292 -17.21 -14.78 11.69
CA ARG A 292 -16.37 -15.79 12.33
C ARG A 292 -15.01 -15.77 11.64
N PHE A 293 -14.00 -15.29 12.35
CA PHE A 293 -12.63 -15.30 11.83
C PHE A 293 -11.98 -16.64 12.02
N ASN A 294 -11.37 -17.15 10.95
CA ASN A 294 -10.48 -18.30 11.06
C ASN A 294 -9.12 -17.83 11.58
N ALA A 295 -8.68 -18.44 12.69
CA ALA A 295 -7.36 -18.24 13.29
C ALA A 295 -6.21 -18.28 12.26
N ALA A 296 -6.27 -19.20 11.30
CA ALA A 296 -5.25 -19.34 10.25
C ALA A 296 -5.20 -18.13 9.29
N VAL A 297 -6.30 -17.40 9.11
CA VAL A 297 -6.33 -16.20 8.25
C VAL A 297 -5.71 -15.02 8.98
N VAL A 298 -6.00 -14.87 10.28
CA VAL A 298 -5.50 -13.77 11.11
C VAL A 298 -3.98 -13.79 11.22
N GLY A 299 -3.37 -14.96 11.45
CA GLY A 299 -1.91 -15.05 11.51
C GLY A 299 -1.21 -14.81 10.17
N ALA A 300 -1.82 -15.18 9.05
CA ALA A 300 -1.30 -14.85 7.72
C ALA A 300 -1.31 -13.34 7.46
N TYR A 301 -2.38 -12.63 7.88
CA TYR A 301 -2.42 -11.16 7.82
C TYR A 301 -1.37 -10.51 8.74
N ALA A 302 -1.12 -11.07 9.93
CA ALA A 302 -0.06 -10.58 10.81
C ALA A 302 1.33 -10.67 10.15
N ILE A 303 1.62 -11.78 9.46
CA ILE A 303 2.87 -11.95 8.68
C ILE A 303 2.94 -10.94 7.54
N LEU A 304 1.84 -10.73 6.81
CA LEU A 304 1.79 -9.73 5.75
C LEU A 304 2.09 -8.32 6.28
N LEU A 305 1.52 -7.94 7.43
CA LEU A 305 1.79 -6.66 8.08
C LEU A 305 3.24 -6.53 8.54
N GLY A 306 3.83 -7.61 9.06
CA GLY A 306 5.25 -7.65 9.44
C GLY A 306 6.19 -7.49 8.25
N LEU A 307 5.89 -8.17 7.14
CA LEU A 307 6.72 -8.17 5.93
C LEU A 307 6.57 -6.93 5.06
N ALA A 308 5.46 -6.20 5.18
CA ALA A 308 5.21 -4.96 4.41
C ALA A 308 6.31 -3.89 4.57
N ARG A 309 7.15 -4.03 5.60
CA ARG A 309 8.32 -3.19 5.88
C ARG A 309 9.48 -3.36 4.88
N PHE A 310 9.77 -4.57 4.41
CA PHE A 310 10.95 -4.83 3.58
C PHE A 310 10.87 -4.19 2.18
N PRO A 311 9.72 -4.20 1.48
CA PRO A 311 9.53 -3.45 0.23
C PRO A 311 9.88 -1.96 0.33
N GLN A 312 9.61 -1.35 1.48
CA GLN A 312 9.96 0.05 1.74
C GLN A 312 11.47 0.23 1.87
N LEU A 313 12.16 -0.67 2.59
CA LEU A 313 13.61 -0.67 2.70
C LEU A 313 14.31 -0.78 1.35
N GLY A 314 13.90 -1.73 0.50
CA GLY A 314 14.54 -1.91 -0.81
C GLY A 314 14.45 -0.63 -1.66
N ARG A 315 13.31 0.06 -1.61
CA ARG A 315 13.09 1.34 -2.29
C ARG A 315 13.89 2.46 -1.65
N GLY A 316 13.83 2.60 -0.33
CA GLY A 316 14.54 3.64 0.41
C GLY A 316 16.06 3.55 0.25
N MET A 317 16.62 2.34 0.22
CA MET A 317 18.06 2.12 -0.03
C MET A 317 18.51 2.66 -1.40
N ARG A 318 17.65 2.65 -2.42
CA ARG A 318 17.98 3.25 -3.72
C ARG A 318 17.92 4.77 -3.70
N GLN A 319 16.90 5.31 -3.04
CA GLN A 319 16.72 6.75 -2.91
C GLN A 319 17.82 7.37 -2.04
N MET A 320 18.35 6.61 -1.09
CA MET A 320 19.50 7.03 -0.29
C MET A 320 20.85 6.87 -0.99
N ARG A 321 20.96 6.27 -2.18
CA ARG A 321 22.28 6.08 -2.84
C ARG A 321 23.14 7.34 -2.90
N PRO A 322 22.61 8.54 -3.22
CA PRO A 322 23.37 9.78 -3.15
C PRO A 322 23.80 10.12 -1.71
N ASN A 323 22.87 10.07 -0.75
CA ASN A 323 23.16 10.38 0.67
C ASN A 323 24.06 9.33 1.35
N LEU A 324 24.11 8.10 0.82
CA LEU A 324 25.02 7.05 1.25
C LEU A 324 26.46 7.37 0.85
N ALA A 325 26.68 8.17 -0.20
CA ALA A 325 28.01 8.69 -0.53
C ALA A 325 28.51 9.65 0.56
N ASP A 326 27.66 10.57 1.02
CA ASP A 326 28.00 11.47 2.13
C ASP A 326 28.28 10.68 3.41
N LEU A 327 27.49 9.65 3.68
CA LEU A 327 27.72 8.74 4.80
C LEU A 327 29.04 7.98 4.63
N TYR A 328 29.39 7.53 3.42
CA TYR A 328 30.66 6.85 3.14
C TYR A 328 31.86 7.77 3.41
N LEU A 329 31.81 9.01 2.93
CA LEU A 329 32.84 10.02 3.15
C LEU A 329 32.97 10.38 4.64
N THR A 330 31.84 10.54 5.33
CA THR A 330 31.81 10.86 6.77
C THR A 330 32.32 9.70 7.63
N LEU A 331 32.02 8.47 7.24
CA LEU A 331 32.49 7.29 7.94
C LEU A 331 33.98 7.00 7.65
N ALA A 332 34.50 7.39 6.49
CA ALA A 332 35.87 7.10 6.05
C ALA A 332 36.32 5.66 6.40
N PRO A 333 35.57 4.63 5.96
CA PRO A 333 35.85 3.24 6.32
C PRO A 333 37.18 2.79 5.68
N PRO A 334 37.99 1.96 6.36
CA PRO A 334 39.29 1.54 5.84
C PRO A 334 39.16 0.63 4.62
N THR A 335 38.06 -0.12 4.52
CA THR A 335 37.75 -0.92 3.33
C THR A 335 36.29 -0.76 2.90
N ARG A 336 36.02 -1.05 1.61
CA ARG A 336 34.65 -1.08 1.05
C ARG A 336 33.78 -2.12 1.74
N THR A 337 34.36 -3.26 2.09
CA THR A 337 33.69 -4.35 2.81
C THR A 337 33.26 -3.91 4.20
N ASP A 338 34.05 -3.10 4.91
CA ASP A 338 33.68 -2.60 6.25
C ASP A 338 32.49 -1.65 6.20
N TYR A 339 32.39 -0.83 5.15
CA TYR A 339 31.23 0.01 4.92
C TYR A 339 29.95 -0.82 4.73
N GLN A 340 30.01 -1.79 3.82
CA GLN A 340 28.86 -2.65 3.52
C GLN A 340 28.47 -3.53 4.71
N GLN A 341 29.45 -4.02 5.45
CA GLN A 341 29.24 -4.76 6.68
C GLN A 341 28.56 -3.87 7.74
N THR A 342 28.98 -2.62 7.90
CA THR A 342 28.34 -1.65 8.82
C THR A 342 26.88 -1.38 8.43
N LEU A 343 26.60 -1.20 7.14
CA LEU A 343 25.22 -1.04 6.64
C LEU A 343 24.39 -2.31 6.90
N LEU A 344 24.96 -3.48 6.62
CA LEU A 344 24.29 -4.76 6.81
C LEU A 344 23.97 -5.00 8.29
N ASP A 345 24.90 -4.72 9.19
CA ASP A 345 24.71 -4.84 10.64
C ASP A 345 23.62 -3.88 11.15
N ALA A 346 23.53 -2.67 10.58
CA ALA A 346 22.46 -1.74 10.91
C ALA A 346 21.07 -2.24 10.46
N LEU A 347 20.99 -2.92 9.31
CA LEU A 347 19.74 -3.41 8.71
C LEU A 347 19.28 -4.76 9.26
N VAL A 348 20.19 -5.64 9.71
CA VAL A 348 19.85 -6.95 10.30
C VAL A 348 18.90 -6.83 11.48
N VAL A 349 18.97 -5.72 12.23
CA VAL A 349 18.08 -5.47 13.38
C VAL A 349 16.60 -5.39 12.97
N LEU A 350 16.30 -5.21 11.68
CA LEU A 350 14.93 -5.25 11.18
C LEU A 350 14.28 -6.62 11.38
N VAL A 351 15.04 -7.71 11.29
CA VAL A 351 14.54 -9.09 11.45
C VAL A 351 13.93 -9.31 12.84
N PRO A 352 14.63 -9.07 13.97
CA PRO A 352 14.02 -9.23 15.28
C PRO A 352 12.86 -8.24 15.52
N ILE A 353 12.90 -7.04 14.93
CA ILE A 353 11.79 -6.08 15.05
C ILE A 353 10.54 -6.58 14.31
N THR A 354 10.68 -7.15 13.11
CA THR A 354 9.55 -7.68 12.34
C THR A 354 8.98 -8.94 12.98
N VAL A 355 9.82 -9.80 13.54
CA VAL A 355 9.39 -10.96 14.33
C VAL A 355 8.58 -10.50 15.54
N LEU A 356 9.09 -9.55 16.33
CA LEU A 356 8.38 -9.01 17.48
C LEU A 356 7.05 -8.36 17.10
N SER A 357 7.02 -7.60 16.00
CA SER A 357 5.79 -6.98 15.51
C SER A 357 4.78 -8.01 15.04
N THR A 358 5.22 -9.06 14.32
CA THR A 358 4.35 -10.13 13.83
C THR A 358 3.77 -10.93 14.98
N VAL A 359 4.56 -11.24 16.00
CA VAL A 359 4.11 -11.94 17.22
C VAL A 359 3.11 -11.07 17.98
N ALA A 360 3.37 -9.76 18.13
CA ALA A 360 2.43 -8.84 18.77
C ALA A 360 1.10 -8.73 18.00
N TYR A 361 1.14 -8.66 16.67
CA TYR A 361 -0.07 -8.63 15.83
C TYR A 361 -0.84 -9.96 15.87
N THR A 362 -0.13 -11.09 15.90
CA THR A 362 -0.74 -12.41 16.07
C THR A 362 -1.41 -12.52 17.44
N GLY A 363 -0.74 -12.06 18.50
CA GLY A 363 -1.28 -12.02 19.86
C GLY A 363 -2.54 -11.17 19.97
N LEU A 364 -2.53 -9.97 19.37
CA LEU A 364 -3.72 -9.13 19.28
C LEU A 364 -4.86 -9.86 18.54
N GLY A 365 -4.53 -10.53 17.43
CA GLY A 365 -5.49 -11.32 16.67
C GLY A 365 -6.12 -12.46 17.48
N ILE A 366 -5.32 -13.17 18.29
CA ILE A 366 -5.78 -14.23 19.20
C ILE A 366 -6.80 -13.68 20.21
N VAL A 367 -6.48 -12.55 20.85
CA VAL A 367 -7.35 -11.92 21.85
C VAL A 367 -8.67 -11.45 21.20
N LEU A 368 -8.59 -10.81 20.05
CA LEU A 368 -9.78 -10.28 19.36
C LEU A 368 -10.69 -11.37 18.80
N THR A 369 -10.15 -12.53 18.44
CA THR A 369 -10.91 -13.62 17.80
C THR A 369 -11.23 -14.79 18.72
N HIS A 370 -10.78 -14.75 19.99
CA HIS A 370 -10.91 -15.85 20.95
C HIS A 370 -10.44 -17.19 20.34
N ALA A 371 -9.23 -17.19 19.78
CA ALA A 371 -8.71 -18.32 19.03
C ALA A 371 -8.65 -19.60 19.88
N ALA A 372 -9.12 -20.72 19.33
CA ALA A 372 -9.13 -22.01 20.02
C ALA A 372 -7.73 -22.57 20.29
N GLU A 373 -6.74 -22.26 19.44
CA GLU A 373 -5.37 -22.81 19.52
C GLU A 373 -4.30 -21.69 19.49
N PRO A 374 -4.18 -20.88 20.56
CA PRO A 374 -3.32 -19.70 20.58
C PRO A 374 -1.82 -20.04 20.47
N ALA A 375 -1.39 -21.14 21.10
CA ALA A 375 0.02 -21.56 21.09
C ALA A 375 0.50 -21.93 19.67
N ARG A 376 -0.34 -22.62 18.90
CA ARG A 376 -0.06 -23.01 17.51
C ARG A 376 0.10 -21.80 16.61
N MET A 377 -0.77 -20.80 16.76
CA MET A 377 -0.69 -19.55 16.00
C MET A 377 0.60 -18.78 16.28
N LEU A 378 0.95 -18.62 17.56
CA LEU A 378 2.15 -17.88 17.96
C LEU A 378 3.43 -18.58 17.51
N LEU A 379 3.50 -19.91 17.66
CA LEU A 379 4.67 -20.70 17.28
C LEU A 379 4.86 -20.69 15.75
N ALA A 380 3.79 -20.94 14.97
CA ALA A 380 3.83 -20.83 13.51
C ALA A 380 4.23 -19.43 13.06
N GLY A 381 3.63 -18.39 13.66
CA GLY A 381 3.92 -16.99 13.34
C GLY A 381 5.37 -16.61 13.64
N ALA A 382 5.89 -17.01 14.81
CA ALA A 382 7.26 -16.75 15.21
C ALA A 382 8.27 -17.40 14.25
N ILE A 383 8.14 -18.70 13.99
CA ILE A 383 9.07 -19.45 13.13
C ILE A 383 9.05 -18.89 11.69
N VAL A 384 7.86 -18.75 11.11
CA VAL A 384 7.72 -18.29 9.72
C VAL A 384 8.16 -16.85 9.58
N SER A 385 7.89 -15.97 10.56
CA SER A 385 8.32 -14.57 10.49
C SER A 385 9.83 -14.41 10.50
N VAL A 386 10.59 -15.27 11.21
CA VAL A 386 12.07 -15.23 11.19
C VAL A 386 12.59 -15.59 9.80
N GLY A 387 12.17 -16.74 9.25
CA GLY A 387 12.60 -17.19 7.92
C GLY A 387 12.18 -16.22 6.81
N ALA A 388 10.94 -15.74 6.86
CA ALA A 388 10.42 -14.77 5.90
C ALA A 388 11.11 -13.40 6.01
N SER A 389 11.48 -12.95 7.20
CA SER A 389 12.19 -11.67 7.38
C SER A 389 13.62 -11.74 6.84
N LEU A 390 14.32 -12.87 7.06
CA LEU A 390 15.67 -13.08 6.51
C LEU A 390 15.66 -13.14 4.99
N THR A 391 14.72 -13.89 4.40
CA THR A 391 14.56 -13.98 2.94
C THR A 391 14.18 -12.63 2.35
N ALA A 392 13.23 -11.91 2.95
CA ALA A 392 12.83 -10.59 2.50
C ALA A 392 14.00 -9.60 2.52
N LEU A 393 14.77 -9.56 3.62
CA LEU A 393 15.95 -8.70 3.74
C LEU A 393 17.01 -9.06 2.68
N ALA A 394 17.35 -10.34 2.56
CA ALA A 394 18.32 -10.85 1.58
C ALA A 394 17.96 -10.43 0.15
N VAL A 395 16.71 -10.66 -0.23
CA VAL A 395 16.20 -10.36 -1.56
C VAL A 395 16.13 -8.86 -1.81
N HIS A 396 15.91 -8.02 -0.80
CA HIS A 396 15.87 -6.57 -0.98
C HIS A 396 17.25 -5.90 -1.02
N LEU A 397 18.27 -6.57 -0.48
CA LEU A 397 19.67 -6.16 -0.59
C LEU A 397 20.28 -6.48 -1.97
N VAL A 398 19.99 -7.67 -2.50
CA VAL A 398 20.66 -8.21 -3.70
C VAL A 398 19.75 -8.26 -4.95
N GLY A 399 18.43 -8.17 -4.75
CA GLY A 399 17.43 -8.40 -5.79
C GLY A 399 17.36 -7.33 -6.88
N PRO A 400 16.45 -7.53 -7.85
CA PRO A 400 16.46 -6.85 -9.14
C PRO A 400 16.41 -5.33 -9.03
N GLU A 401 17.07 -4.65 -9.97
CA GLU A 401 17.11 -3.19 -10.08
C GLU A 401 15.85 -2.59 -10.74
N SER A 402 15.10 -3.38 -11.51
CA SER A 402 13.86 -2.90 -12.12
C SER A 402 12.70 -2.80 -11.13
N GLY A 403 11.81 -1.82 -11.33
CA GLY A 403 10.59 -1.69 -10.52
C GLY A 403 9.64 -2.89 -10.67
N PHE A 404 9.54 -3.43 -11.89
CA PHE A 404 8.73 -4.63 -12.17
C PHE A 404 9.30 -5.87 -11.48
N GLY A 405 10.62 -6.11 -11.59
CA GLY A 405 11.27 -7.26 -10.96
C GLY A 405 11.08 -7.28 -9.46
N ARG A 406 11.19 -6.11 -8.80
CA ARG A 406 10.90 -5.99 -7.36
C ARG A 406 9.43 -6.23 -7.03
N GLY A 407 8.51 -5.71 -7.83
CA GLY A 407 7.08 -5.93 -7.60
C GLY A 407 6.71 -7.42 -7.64
N VAL A 408 7.27 -8.19 -8.59
CA VAL A 408 7.08 -9.64 -8.66
C VAL A 408 7.68 -10.32 -7.43
N VAL A 409 8.90 -9.95 -7.08
CA VAL A 409 9.60 -10.48 -5.90
C VAL A 409 8.84 -10.20 -4.60
N ASP A 410 8.31 -9.00 -4.40
CA ASP A 410 7.51 -8.63 -3.24
C ASP A 410 6.26 -9.51 -3.11
N VAL A 411 5.60 -9.81 -4.24
CA VAL A 411 4.44 -10.70 -4.29
C VAL A 411 4.86 -12.14 -3.97
N VAL A 412 5.94 -12.64 -4.56
CA VAL A 412 6.43 -13.99 -4.31
C VAL A 412 6.82 -14.19 -2.85
N VAL A 413 7.54 -13.24 -2.25
CA VAL A 413 7.96 -13.33 -0.84
C VAL A 413 6.76 -13.24 0.11
N THR A 414 5.81 -12.32 -0.14
CA THR A 414 4.64 -12.18 0.74
C THR A 414 3.67 -13.35 0.62
N VAL A 415 3.32 -13.77 -0.60
CA VAL A 415 2.44 -14.92 -0.84
C VAL A 415 3.10 -16.22 -0.39
N GLY A 416 4.39 -16.38 -0.66
CA GLY A 416 5.18 -17.53 -0.18
C GLY A 416 5.18 -17.64 1.34
N ALA A 417 5.41 -16.53 2.05
CA ALA A 417 5.36 -16.51 3.51
C ALA A 417 3.96 -16.84 4.07
N MET A 418 2.88 -16.34 3.43
CA MET A 418 1.51 -16.71 3.81
C MET A 418 1.22 -18.20 3.58
N ALA A 419 1.66 -18.75 2.44
CA ALA A 419 1.50 -20.17 2.13
C ALA A 419 2.25 -21.06 3.11
N VAL A 420 3.50 -20.69 3.45
CA VAL A 420 4.31 -21.39 4.46
C VAL A 420 3.67 -21.28 5.84
N TYR A 421 3.03 -20.16 6.18
CA TYR A 421 2.27 -20.05 7.42
C TYR A 421 1.06 -20.98 7.44
N TRP A 422 0.26 -21.04 6.38
CA TRP A 422 -0.87 -21.97 6.33
C TRP A 422 -0.42 -23.43 6.38
N GLY A 423 0.62 -23.78 5.62
CA GLY A 423 1.22 -25.11 5.64
C GLY A 423 1.80 -25.45 7.02
N GLY A 424 2.53 -24.53 7.64
CA GLY A 424 3.10 -24.69 8.98
C GLY A 424 2.04 -24.78 10.07
N TYR A 425 0.99 -23.96 9.97
CA TYR A 425 -0.18 -24.06 10.82
C TYR A 425 -0.78 -25.46 10.67
N TRP A 426 -1.14 -25.90 9.47
CA TRP A 426 -1.68 -27.25 9.23
C TRP A 426 -0.78 -28.36 9.81
N LEU A 427 0.52 -28.32 9.50
CA LEU A 427 1.54 -29.28 9.96
C LEU A 427 1.61 -29.39 11.48
N LEU A 428 1.52 -28.27 12.21
CA LEU A 428 1.50 -28.26 13.67
C LEU A 428 0.25 -28.89 14.26
N GLY A 429 -0.87 -28.89 13.53
CA GLY A 429 -2.10 -29.56 13.95
C GLY A 429 -2.08 -31.05 13.69
N THR A 430 -1.40 -31.51 12.64
CA THR A 430 -1.34 -32.92 12.29
C THR A 430 -0.25 -33.67 13.04
N LEU A 431 0.91 -33.05 13.27
CA LEU A 431 2.08 -33.68 13.89
C LEU A 431 2.34 -33.22 15.33
N GLY A 432 1.48 -32.34 15.86
CA GLY A 432 1.69 -31.71 17.16
C GLY A 432 2.75 -30.61 17.16
N LEU A 433 2.84 -29.89 18.28
CA LEU A 433 3.69 -28.69 18.40
C LEU A 433 5.19 -28.99 18.34
N THR A 434 5.63 -30.14 18.85
CA THR A 434 7.06 -30.49 18.95
C THR A 434 7.64 -30.96 17.62
N ILE A 435 7.06 -32.02 17.04
CA ILE A 435 7.52 -32.60 15.77
C ILE A 435 7.19 -31.67 14.60
N GLY A 436 5.95 -31.18 14.52
CA GLY A 436 5.52 -30.23 13.50
C GLY A 436 6.29 -28.91 13.58
N GLY A 437 6.56 -28.42 14.80
CA GLY A 437 7.36 -27.21 15.02
C GLY A 437 8.81 -27.38 14.65
N GLY A 438 9.43 -28.52 14.99
CA GLY A 438 10.79 -28.85 14.60
C GLY A 438 10.98 -28.92 13.08
N LEU A 439 10.07 -29.60 12.38
CA LEU A 439 10.11 -29.68 10.92
C LEU A 439 9.92 -28.31 10.27
N LEU A 440 8.94 -27.53 10.75
CA LEU A 440 8.71 -26.17 10.26
C LEU A 440 9.94 -25.29 10.48
N LEU A 441 10.57 -25.37 11.65
CA LEU A 441 11.77 -24.61 11.98
C LEU A 441 12.93 -24.98 11.05
N LEU A 442 13.17 -26.28 10.84
CA LEU A 442 14.24 -26.76 9.99
C LEU A 442 14.08 -26.27 8.55
N VAL A 443 12.88 -26.40 7.98
CA VAL A 443 12.60 -25.98 6.60
C VAL A 443 12.70 -24.46 6.46
N THR A 444 12.04 -23.70 7.35
CA THR A 444 11.93 -22.24 7.21
C THR A 444 13.20 -21.49 7.59
N LEU A 445 13.86 -21.87 8.70
CA LEU A 445 15.13 -21.26 9.09
C LEU A 445 16.28 -21.77 8.23
N GLY A 446 16.29 -23.05 7.86
CA GLY A 446 17.31 -23.60 6.95
C GLY A 446 17.30 -22.85 5.61
N PHE A 447 16.11 -22.68 5.02
CA PHE A 447 15.96 -21.87 3.81
C PHE A 447 16.33 -20.40 4.05
N GLY A 448 15.80 -19.77 5.11
CA GLY A 448 16.04 -18.36 5.39
C GLY A 448 17.50 -18.01 5.64
N LEU A 449 18.21 -18.82 6.43
CA LEU A 449 19.64 -18.67 6.69
C LEU A 449 20.48 -18.97 5.45
N GLY A 450 20.10 -19.98 4.66
CA GLY A 450 20.75 -20.30 3.39
C GLY A 450 20.72 -19.11 2.43
N VAL A 451 19.52 -18.56 2.19
CA VAL A 451 19.31 -17.38 1.34
C VAL A 451 20.05 -16.16 1.90
N TRP A 452 19.96 -15.92 3.20
CA TRP A 452 20.66 -14.81 3.87
C TRP A 452 22.18 -14.90 3.73
N SER A 453 22.77 -16.08 3.98
CA SER A 453 24.22 -16.27 3.90
C SER A 453 24.76 -16.09 2.47
N SER A 454 23.97 -16.49 1.47
CA SER A 454 24.29 -16.30 0.06
C SER A 454 24.21 -14.82 -0.32
N ALA A 455 23.10 -14.17 0.02
CA ALA A 455 22.91 -12.75 -0.25
C ALA A 455 23.91 -11.85 0.47
N ARG A 456 24.28 -12.18 1.72
CA ARG A 456 25.33 -11.46 2.47
C ARG A 456 26.67 -11.53 1.74
N ARG A 457 27.08 -12.74 1.30
CA ARG A 457 28.33 -12.93 0.55
C ARG A 457 28.34 -12.15 -0.75
N GLU A 458 27.22 -12.18 -1.48
CA GLU A 458 27.07 -11.45 -2.73
C GLU A 458 27.07 -9.92 -2.52
N TYR A 459 26.35 -9.43 -1.50
CA TYR A 459 26.29 -8.01 -1.17
C TYR A 459 27.67 -7.44 -0.81
N LEU A 460 28.46 -8.17 -0.01
CA LEU A 460 29.82 -7.77 0.39
C LEU A 460 30.83 -7.80 -0.77
N ARG A 461 30.54 -8.53 -1.86
CA ARG A 461 31.40 -8.59 -3.05
C ARG A 461 31.11 -7.48 -4.05
N ARG A 462 29.88 -6.96 -4.07
CA ARG A 462 29.48 -5.93 -5.03
C ARG A 462 30.09 -4.57 -4.66
N PRO A 463 30.51 -3.74 -5.63
CA PRO A 463 30.91 -2.38 -5.32
C PRO A 463 29.69 -1.57 -4.82
N PRO A 464 29.88 -0.64 -3.86
CA PRO A 464 28.82 0.27 -3.46
C PRO A 464 28.44 1.15 -4.66
N CYS A 465 27.15 1.23 -4.96
CA CYS A 465 26.60 2.08 -6.03
C CYS A 465 25.97 3.33 -5.39
N PHE A 466 26.46 4.50 -5.79
CA PHE A 466 25.98 5.80 -5.32
C PHE A 466 25.11 6.53 -6.35
N ASP A 467 24.98 5.96 -7.55
CA ASP A 467 24.24 6.58 -8.65
C ASP A 467 22.74 6.67 -8.32
N ALA A 468 22.16 7.81 -8.69
CA ALA A 468 20.72 8.02 -8.62
C ALA A 468 20.00 6.98 -9.49
N PRO A 469 18.84 6.45 -9.06
CA PRO A 469 18.08 5.52 -9.89
C PRO A 469 17.71 6.19 -11.22
N LEU A 470 18.18 5.64 -12.34
CA LEU A 470 17.74 6.03 -13.67
C LEU A 470 16.21 5.86 -13.74
N ALA A 471 15.50 6.89 -14.18
CA ALA A 471 14.04 6.89 -14.25
C ALA A 471 13.57 5.80 -15.24
N GLY A 472 13.18 4.64 -14.72
CA GLY A 472 12.63 3.51 -15.47
C GLY A 472 11.12 3.46 -15.45
#